data_AF-A0AAW3X3J5-F1
#
_entry.id   AF-A0AAW3X3J5-F1
#
_cell.length_a   1.000
_cell.length_b   1.000
_cell.length_c   1.000
_cell.angle_alpha   90.00
_cell.angle_beta   90.00
_cell.angle_gamma   90.00
#
_symmetry.space_group_name_H-M   'P 1'
#
loop_
_entity.id
_entity.type
_entity.pdbx_description
1 polymer ?
#
loop_
_entity_poly.entity_id
_entity_poly.type
_entity_poly.pdbx_seq_one_letter_code
_entity_poly.pdbx_strand_id
1 'polypeptide(L)'
;MSSASLCASLTIEATLSLTLFMFTVILLSVPMEILDTQRKVQTVLEVTGRELGWQVYRTSHTVHPAEMEAGKAAEAGEKGTGGWSELPSGLILQGYLKEKIQTAGGNKVSNIQCGASRVSEDGEWIDLRASYQVRLPFSVFALDHVTLTSRSRKRGWIGAEGGYFSEKNASEPEEKWVYVGRDSTRYHLSPSCHYISNQITAAAYADVISGVLRNSGGCRYKACRYCGKTVSAGGLVYILPSGEVYHGKQDCSSLAYYVQKVRRSDVEYMGVCSYCGSG
;
A
#
# COMPACT_ATOMS: atom_id res chain seq x y z
N MET A 1 2.66 76.91 27.66
CA MET A 1 3.59 75.84 27.22
C MET A 1 3.21 74.43 27.69
N SER A 2 2.23 74.27 28.61
CA SER A 2 1.85 72.95 29.17
C SER A 2 0.96 72.07 28.26
N SER A 3 0.07 72.65 27.45
CA SER A 3 -0.84 71.87 26.58
C SER A 3 -0.12 71.16 25.43
N ALA A 4 0.92 71.77 24.86
CA ALA A 4 1.70 71.19 23.77
C ALA A 4 2.54 69.98 24.22
N SER A 5 3.04 69.97 25.46
CA SER A 5 3.79 68.82 26.00
C SER A 5 2.88 67.64 26.31
N LEU A 6 1.63 67.88 26.73
CA LEU A 6 0.65 66.81 26.95
C LEU A 6 0.29 66.09 25.64
N CYS A 7 0.01 66.84 24.57
CA CYS A 7 -0.31 66.25 23.26
C CYS A 7 0.86 65.47 22.65
N ALA A 8 2.10 65.92 22.87
CA ALA A 8 3.29 65.20 22.42
C ALA A 8 3.52 63.90 23.20
N SER A 9 3.19 63.85 24.50
CA SER A 9 3.29 62.62 25.27
C SER A 9 2.31 61.54 24.79
N LEU A 10 1.08 61.92 24.44
CA LEU A 10 0.05 61.00 23.96
C LEU A 10 0.43 60.32 22.63
N THR A 11 1.08 61.05 21.72
CA THR A 11 1.54 60.48 20.44
C THR A 11 2.76 59.58 20.60
N ILE A 12 3.65 59.89 21.55
CA ILE A 12 4.81 59.04 21.87
C ILE A 12 4.35 57.72 22.52
N GLU A 13 3.43 57.77 23.48
CA GLU A 13 2.85 56.57 24.10
C GLU A 13 2.10 55.70 23.08
N ALA A 14 1.32 56.31 22.17
CA ALA A 14 0.62 55.60 21.11
C ALA A 14 1.57 54.92 20.10
N THR A 15 2.68 55.58 19.74
CA THR A 15 3.67 55.00 18.82
C THR A 15 4.51 53.90 19.47
N LEU A 16 4.87 54.05 20.75
CA LEU A 16 5.56 53.00 21.51
C LEU A 16 4.66 51.78 21.74
N SER A 17 3.40 51.99 22.12
CA SER A 17 2.44 50.89 22.30
C SER A 17 2.17 50.15 20.99
N LEU A 18 2.00 50.86 19.88
CA LEU A 18 1.82 50.24 18.56
C LEU A 18 3.06 49.44 18.12
N THR A 19 4.26 50.00 18.26
CA THR A 19 5.50 49.30 17.87
C THR A 19 5.74 48.07 18.74
N LEU A 20 5.50 48.15 20.04
CA LEU A 20 5.59 47.02 20.96
C LEU A 20 4.54 45.96 20.64
N PHE A 21 3.31 46.36 20.31
CA PHE A 21 2.26 45.44 19.87
C PHE A 21 2.60 44.73 18.55
N MET A 22 3.10 45.44 17.55
CA MET A 22 3.51 44.82 16.29
C MET A 22 4.70 43.88 16.51
N PHE A 23 5.66 44.27 17.34
CA PHE A 23 6.79 43.43 17.71
C PHE A 23 6.34 42.15 18.43
N THR A 24 5.40 42.23 19.38
CA THR A 24 4.89 41.04 20.08
C THR A 24 4.12 40.11 19.15
N VAL A 25 3.28 40.64 18.25
CA VAL A 25 2.57 39.83 17.24
C VAL A 25 3.56 39.07 16.36
N ILE A 26 4.62 39.75 15.90
CA ILE A 26 5.67 39.12 15.08
C ILE A 26 6.44 38.08 15.90
N LEU A 27 6.80 38.36 17.16
CA LEU A 27 7.46 37.36 18.01
C LEU A 27 6.60 36.13 18.25
N LEU A 28 5.27 36.27 18.33
CA LEU A 28 4.35 35.14 18.48
C LEU A 28 4.18 34.33 17.19
N SER A 29 4.43 34.92 16.01
CA SER A 29 4.35 34.18 14.74
C SER A 29 5.60 33.34 14.45
N VAL A 30 6.77 33.76 14.92
CA VAL A 30 8.05 33.05 14.69
C VAL A 30 8.03 31.57 15.14
N PRO A 31 7.57 31.23 16.37
CA PRO A 31 7.47 29.84 16.81
C PRO A 31 6.56 28.99 15.91
N MET A 32 5.48 29.55 15.37
CA MET A 32 4.60 28.81 14.46
C MET A 32 5.33 28.40 13.19
N GLU A 33 6.15 29.28 12.61
CA GLU A 33 6.94 28.94 11.42
C GLU A 33 8.01 27.88 11.69
N ILE A 34 8.65 27.96 12.86
CA ILE A 34 9.63 26.96 13.29
C ILE A 34 8.96 25.60 13.46
N LEU A 35 7.80 25.56 14.13
CA LEU A 35 7.02 24.34 14.34
C LEU A 35 6.48 23.77 13.02
N ASP A 36 6.05 24.61 12.08
CA ASP A 36 5.62 24.18 10.75
C ASP A 36 6.76 23.50 9.98
N THR A 37 7.95 24.08 10.03
CA THR A 37 9.16 23.52 9.43
C THR A 37 9.55 22.21 10.11
N GLN A 38 9.52 22.17 11.45
CA GLN A 38 9.80 20.95 12.21
C GLN A 38 8.82 19.82 11.88
N ARG A 39 7.53 20.12 11.76
CA ARG A 39 6.51 19.14 11.36
C ARG A 39 6.79 18.57 9.98
N LYS A 40 7.13 19.41 9.00
CA LYS A 40 7.49 18.97 7.65
C LYS A 40 8.68 18.02 7.65
N VAL A 41 9.75 18.35 8.39
CA VAL A 41 10.92 17.47 8.52
C VAL A 41 10.57 16.17 9.24
N GLN A 42 9.75 16.22 10.29
CA GLN A 42 9.29 15.04 11.01
C GLN A 42 8.49 14.11 10.09
N THR A 43 7.57 14.64 9.28
CA THR A 43 6.82 13.86 8.29
C THR A 43 7.75 13.17 7.30
N VAL A 44 8.79 13.87 6.81
CA VAL A 44 9.80 13.27 5.92
C VAL A 44 10.50 12.09 6.60
N LEU A 45 10.94 12.26 7.85
CA LEU A 45 11.58 11.17 8.61
C LEU A 45 10.61 9.98 8.79
N GLU A 46 9.35 10.24 9.12
CA GLU A 46 8.37 9.18 9.36
C GLU A 46 7.98 8.41 8.10
N VAL A 47 7.83 9.10 6.97
CA VAL A 47 7.52 8.49 5.66
C VAL A 47 8.72 7.69 5.17
N THR A 48 9.92 8.26 5.23
CA THR A 48 11.16 7.54 4.87
C THR A 48 11.38 6.33 5.77
N GLY A 49 11.13 6.44 7.08
CA GLY A 49 11.22 5.31 8.00
C GLY A 49 10.25 4.18 7.67
N ARG A 50 9.04 4.50 7.19
CA ARG A 50 8.07 3.50 6.70
C ARG A 50 8.56 2.85 5.41
N GLU A 51 9.10 3.63 4.49
CA GLU A 51 9.63 3.15 3.21
C GLU A 51 10.80 2.17 3.44
N LEU A 52 11.76 2.56 4.27
CA LEU A 52 12.87 1.68 4.67
C LEU A 52 12.37 0.42 5.38
N GLY A 53 11.30 0.52 6.16
CA GLY A 53 10.68 -0.62 6.83
C GLY A 53 10.31 -1.75 5.86
N TRP A 54 9.72 -1.41 4.71
CA TRP A 54 9.37 -2.43 3.72
C TRP A 54 10.62 -2.89 2.94
N GLN A 55 11.55 -1.99 2.61
CA GLN A 55 12.78 -2.33 1.88
C GLN A 55 13.64 -3.34 2.64
N VAL A 56 13.85 -3.09 3.94
CA VAL A 56 14.57 -4.00 4.84
C VAL A 56 13.89 -5.38 4.85
N TYR A 57 12.56 -5.43 4.95
CA TYR A 57 11.79 -6.67 4.91
C TYR A 57 12.00 -7.45 3.59
N ARG A 58 12.00 -6.77 2.43
CA ARG A 58 12.28 -7.42 1.15
C ARG A 58 13.69 -8.00 1.14
N THR A 59 14.71 -7.22 1.44
CA THR A 59 16.10 -7.69 1.42
C THR A 59 16.33 -8.85 2.40
N SER A 60 15.71 -8.84 3.58
CA SER A 60 15.82 -9.95 4.54
C SER A 60 15.10 -11.23 4.10
N HIS A 61 14.08 -11.15 3.24
CA HIS A 61 13.25 -12.30 2.85
C HIS A 61 13.37 -12.75 1.38
N THR A 62 13.94 -11.94 0.49
CA THR A 62 14.17 -12.32 -0.91
C THR A 62 15.58 -12.86 -1.18
N VAL A 63 16.50 -12.78 -0.20
CA VAL A 63 17.85 -13.33 -0.39
C VAL A 63 17.86 -14.81 -0.02
N HIS A 64 17.45 -15.65 -0.97
CA HIS A 64 18.12 -16.94 -1.10
C HIS A 64 19.59 -16.66 -1.49
N PRO A 65 20.60 -17.24 -0.82
CA PRO A 65 22.02 -16.99 -1.10
C PRO A 65 22.48 -17.32 -2.53
N ALA A 66 21.63 -17.98 -3.34
CA ALA A 66 21.98 -18.50 -4.66
C ALA A 66 21.89 -17.46 -5.80
N GLU A 67 21.16 -16.35 -5.66
CA GLU A 67 20.93 -15.41 -6.77
C GLU A 67 21.90 -14.21 -6.78
N MET A 68 22.72 -14.05 -5.72
CA MET A 68 23.68 -12.94 -5.61
C MET A 68 24.82 -13.01 -6.65
N GLU A 69 25.11 -14.19 -7.20
CA GLU A 69 26.16 -14.37 -8.22
C GLU A 69 25.64 -14.23 -9.67
N ALA A 70 24.33 -14.34 -9.92
CA ALA A 70 23.77 -14.30 -11.28
C ALA A 70 23.33 -12.89 -11.75
N GLY A 71 23.05 -11.96 -10.81
CA GLY A 71 22.52 -10.63 -11.12
C GLY A 71 23.56 -9.57 -11.54
N LYS A 72 24.87 -9.83 -11.39
CA LYS A 72 25.93 -8.83 -11.66
C LYS A 72 26.08 -8.43 -13.14
N ALA A 73 25.43 -9.12 -14.08
CA ALA A 73 25.61 -8.90 -15.51
C ALA A 73 24.42 -8.25 -16.24
N ALA A 74 23.24 -8.11 -15.61
CA ALA A 74 22.01 -7.77 -16.34
C ALA A 74 21.52 -6.31 -16.19
N GLU A 75 21.99 -5.54 -15.20
CA GLU A 75 21.48 -4.18 -14.94
C GLU A 75 22.50 -3.08 -15.29
N ALA A 76 23.05 -3.12 -16.51
CA ALA A 76 23.90 -2.06 -17.07
C ALA A 76 23.16 -1.16 -18.07
N GLY A 77 21.82 -1.16 -18.07
CA GLY A 77 21.06 -0.64 -19.20
C GLY A 77 19.66 -0.10 -18.90
N GLU A 78 19.43 0.63 -17.81
CA GLU A 78 18.23 1.47 -17.75
C GLU A 78 18.49 2.79 -17.01
N LYS A 79 18.60 3.87 -17.80
CA LYS A 79 18.67 5.24 -17.30
C LYS A 79 17.29 5.63 -16.79
N GLY A 80 17.21 5.93 -15.49
CA GLY A 80 16.15 6.80 -14.95
C GLY A 80 15.23 6.15 -13.92
N THR A 81 15.78 5.67 -12.82
CA THR A 81 15.26 5.80 -11.44
C THR A 81 16.26 5.04 -10.57
N GLY A 82 16.96 5.72 -9.66
CA GLY A 82 18.05 5.12 -8.88
C GLY A 82 17.60 3.82 -8.20
N GLY A 83 18.37 2.75 -8.43
CA GLY A 83 18.12 1.42 -7.89
C GLY A 83 17.88 1.46 -6.38
N TRP A 84 16.69 1.03 -5.97
CA TRP A 84 16.25 1.06 -4.58
C TRP A 84 16.81 -0.09 -3.73
N SER A 85 17.68 -0.92 -4.30
CA SER A 85 18.30 -2.09 -3.68
C SER A 85 19.54 -1.78 -2.83
N GLU A 86 20.13 -0.59 -2.97
CA GLU A 86 21.43 -0.24 -2.36
C GLU A 86 21.35 0.69 -1.13
N LEU A 87 20.14 1.01 -0.67
CA LEU A 87 19.91 1.90 0.47
C LEU A 87 20.39 1.43 1.87
N PRO A 88 20.89 0.20 2.14
CA PRO A 88 21.42 -0.14 3.47
C PRO A 88 22.68 0.64 3.85
N SER A 89 23.42 1.20 2.88
CA SER A 89 24.62 1.97 3.20
C SER A 89 24.26 3.35 3.75
N GLY A 90 24.72 3.65 4.98
CA GLY A 90 24.37 4.88 5.70
C GLY A 90 24.65 6.18 4.94
N LEU A 91 25.57 6.14 3.95
CA LEU A 91 25.92 7.29 3.12
C LEU A 91 24.84 7.63 2.08
N ILE A 92 24.26 6.63 1.40
CA ILE A 92 23.18 6.84 0.41
C ILE A 92 21.92 7.29 1.14
N LEU A 93 21.61 6.68 2.28
CA LEU A 93 20.50 7.10 3.15
C LEU A 93 20.65 8.56 3.60
N GLN A 94 21.86 8.98 4.00
CA GLN A 94 22.13 10.36 4.38
C GLN A 94 21.88 11.33 3.22
N GLY A 95 22.33 11.00 2.01
CA GLY A 95 22.11 11.81 0.80
C GLY A 95 20.63 11.95 0.48
N TYR A 96 19.91 10.83 0.45
CA TYR A 96 18.47 10.78 0.18
C TYR A 96 17.66 11.58 1.20
N LEU A 97 17.96 11.41 2.49
CA LEU A 97 17.25 12.12 3.54
C LEU A 97 17.54 13.62 3.49
N LYS A 98 18.79 14.01 3.21
CA LYS A 98 19.17 15.41 3.02
C LYS A 98 18.39 16.05 1.87
N GLU A 99 18.27 15.36 0.73
CA GLU A 99 17.52 15.85 -0.42
C GLU A 99 16.03 16.07 -0.07
N LYS A 100 15.37 15.07 0.52
CA LYS A 100 13.95 15.20 0.90
C LYS A 100 13.69 16.30 1.91
N ILE A 101 14.58 16.45 2.90
CA ILE A 101 14.46 17.53 3.89
C ILE A 101 14.64 18.89 3.23
N GLN A 102 15.57 19.02 2.28
CA GLN A 102 15.76 20.26 1.52
C GLN A 102 14.52 20.59 0.68
N THR A 103 13.89 19.60 0.04
CA THR A 103 12.66 19.79 -0.73
C THR A 103 11.49 20.20 0.17
N ALA A 104 11.33 19.59 1.35
CA ALA A 104 10.23 19.88 2.26
C ALA A 104 10.39 21.20 3.03
N GLY A 105 11.62 21.51 3.45
CA GLY A 105 11.97 22.73 4.19
C GLY A 105 12.22 23.94 3.31
N GLY A 106 12.50 23.74 2.02
CA GLY A 106 12.82 24.78 1.07
C GLY A 106 13.99 25.66 1.53
N ASN A 107 13.91 26.96 1.23
CA ASN A 107 14.96 27.93 1.56
C ASN A 107 15.03 28.27 3.07
N LYS A 108 14.10 27.76 3.89
CA LYS A 108 14.08 27.98 5.34
C LYS A 108 15.05 27.07 6.09
N VAL A 109 15.48 25.96 5.47
CA VAL A 109 16.33 24.95 6.10
C VAL A 109 17.73 24.98 5.47
N SER A 110 18.76 24.94 6.31
CA SER A 110 20.17 24.90 5.92
C SER A 110 20.99 23.96 6.82
N ASN A 111 22.23 23.66 6.43
CA ASN A 111 23.18 22.84 7.22
C ASN A 111 22.57 21.50 7.68
N ILE A 112 21.95 20.76 6.76
CA ILE A 112 21.29 19.49 7.06
C ILE A 112 22.33 18.38 7.23
N GLN A 113 22.33 17.74 8.40
CA GLN A 113 23.20 16.64 8.78
C GLN A 113 22.34 15.44 9.17
N CYS A 114 22.51 14.33 8.44
CA CYS A 114 21.74 13.10 8.65
C CYS A 114 22.59 11.88 9.00
N GLY A 115 23.90 12.06 9.24
CA GLY A 115 24.86 10.96 9.44
C GLY A 115 24.68 10.15 10.74
N ALA A 116 23.80 10.59 11.63
CA ALA A 116 23.42 9.82 12.82
C ALA A 116 22.27 8.84 12.56
N SER A 117 21.69 8.83 11.35
CA SER A 117 20.65 7.88 10.95
C SER A 117 21.24 6.49 10.73
N ARG A 118 20.63 5.46 11.32
CA ARG A 118 21.11 4.08 11.29
C ARG A 118 19.95 3.11 11.15
N VAL A 119 20.17 2.06 10.38
CA VAL A 119 19.33 0.87 10.36
C VAL A 119 20.09 -0.22 11.10
N SER A 120 19.45 -0.90 12.04
CA SER A 120 20.02 -2.04 12.76
C SER A 120 20.33 -3.16 11.77
N GLU A 121 21.44 -3.87 11.97
CA GLU A 121 21.85 -5.00 11.12
C GLU A 121 20.78 -6.09 11.05
N ASP A 122 20.08 -6.33 12.16
CA ASP A 122 18.96 -7.28 12.26
C ASP A 122 17.68 -6.77 11.58
N GLY A 123 17.68 -5.55 11.04
CA GLY A 123 16.53 -4.90 10.42
C GLY A 123 15.40 -4.55 11.40
N GLU A 124 15.54 -4.87 12.69
CA GLU A 124 14.48 -4.70 13.68
C GLU A 124 14.20 -3.23 13.99
N TRP A 125 15.22 -2.38 13.99
CA TRP A 125 15.09 -0.97 14.35
C TRP A 125 15.64 -0.05 13.27
N ILE A 126 14.83 0.92 12.88
CA ILE A 126 15.17 2.00 11.97
C ILE A 126 15.18 3.29 12.79
N ASP A 127 16.35 3.90 12.95
CA ASP A 127 16.53 5.14 13.71
C ASP A 127 17.02 6.25 12.77
N LEU A 128 16.12 7.14 12.38
CA LEU A 128 16.42 8.27 11.50
C LEU A 128 16.57 9.53 12.34
N ARG A 129 17.70 10.24 12.17
CA ARG A 129 18.01 11.48 12.88
C ARG A 129 18.54 12.53 11.91
N ALA A 130 17.93 13.70 11.95
CA ALA A 130 18.33 14.87 11.17
C ALA A 130 18.56 16.06 12.09
N SER A 131 19.75 16.66 11.98
CA SER A 131 20.09 17.95 12.58
C SER A 131 20.14 19.00 11.48
N TYR A 132 19.49 20.13 11.67
CA TYR A 132 19.37 21.18 10.65
C TYR A 132 19.17 22.56 11.28
N GLN A 133 19.44 23.60 10.50
CA GLN A 133 19.25 24.98 10.93
C GLN A 133 18.03 25.57 10.23
N VAL A 134 17.13 26.16 11.00
CA VAL A 134 15.97 26.91 10.50
C VAL A 134 16.31 28.39 10.52
N ARG A 135 16.22 29.06 9.36
CA ARG A 135 16.43 30.50 9.25
C ARG A 135 15.27 31.26 9.89
N LEU A 136 15.60 32.23 10.73
CA LEU A 136 14.61 33.14 11.31
C LEU A 136 14.19 34.19 10.26
N PRO A 137 12.92 34.63 10.27
CA PRO A 137 12.44 35.63 9.30
C PRO A 137 13.13 37.00 9.47
N PHE A 138 13.65 37.29 10.65
CA PHE A 138 14.47 38.45 10.97
C PHE A 138 15.44 38.08 12.11
N SER A 139 16.56 38.80 12.18
CA SER A 139 17.56 38.60 13.23
C SER A 139 17.03 39.07 14.58
N VAL A 140 17.00 38.19 15.58
CA VAL A 140 16.62 38.54 16.95
C VAL A 140 17.86 38.40 17.82
N PHE A 141 18.37 39.50 18.37
CA PHE A 141 19.63 39.52 19.13
C PHE A 141 20.83 38.89 18.39
N ALA A 142 20.98 39.20 17.10
CA ALA A 142 22.02 38.64 16.23
C ALA A 142 21.94 37.12 15.99
N LEU A 143 20.79 36.50 16.31
CA LEU A 143 20.48 35.13 15.92
C LEU A 143 19.72 35.14 14.60
N ASP A 144 20.33 34.58 13.56
CA ASP A 144 19.73 34.48 12.22
C ASP A 144 19.15 33.08 11.94
N HIS A 145 19.48 32.10 12.79
CA HIS A 145 19.06 30.72 12.65
C HIS A 145 18.95 30.00 13.99
N VAL A 146 18.08 28.99 14.04
CA VAL A 146 17.91 28.10 15.19
C VAL A 146 18.26 26.67 14.77
N THR A 147 19.15 26.03 15.51
CA THR A 147 19.51 24.62 15.26
C THR A 147 18.47 23.72 15.91
N LEU A 148 17.89 22.82 15.12
CA LEU A 148 16.92 21.82 15.56
C LEU A 148 17.42 20.41 15.26
N THR A 149 16.88 19.46 16.02
CA THR A 149 17.11 18.03 15.78
C THR A 149 15.78 17.30 15.82
N SER A 150 15.49 16.54 14.77
CA SER A 150 14.32 15.67 14.67
C SER A 150 14.76 14.22 14.59
N ARG A 151 14.01 13.33 15.25
CA ARG A 151 14.29 11.89 15.32
C ARG A 151 13.01 11.09 15.11
N SER A 152 13.11 10.04 14.32
CA SER A 152 12.07 9.02 14.17
C SER A 152 12.70 7.66 14.40
N ARG A 153 12.26 6.96 15.45
CA ARG A 153 12.63 5.57 15.70
C ARG A 153 11.43 4.68 15.45
N LYS A 154 11.53 3.76 14.51
CA LYS A 154 10.48 2.81 14.17
C LYS A 154 11.02 1.38 14.19
N ARG A 155 10.15 0.44 14.49
CA ARG A 155 10.44 -0.98 14.31
C ARG A 155 10.32 -1.33 12.82
N GLY A 156 11.20 -2.16 12.31
CA GLY A 156 11.15 -2.72 10.97
C GLY A 156 9.85 -3.51 10.75
N TRP A 157 9.46 -3.66 9.49
CA TRP A 157 8.29 -4.44 9.14
C TRP A 157 8.62 -5.93 9.26
N ILE A 158 7.86 -6.66 10.07
CA ILE A 158 8.07 -8.10 10.32
C ILE A 158 7.20 -9.00 9.45
N GLY A 159 6.44 -8.42 8.51
CA GLY A 159 5.46 -9.16 7.71
C GLY A 159 4.13 -9.37 8.44
N ALA A 160 3.15 -9.89 7.71
CA ALA A 160 2.01 -10.58 8.29
C ALA A 160 2.33 -12.09 8.21
N GLU A 161 2.07 -12.85 9.27
CA GLU A 161 2.17 -14.31 9.22
C GLU A 161 1.33 -14.84 8.04
N GLY A 162 1.97 -15.53 7.09
CA GLY A 162 1.31 -16.07 5.89
C GLY A 162 1.51 -15.31 4.57
N GLY A 163 2.65 -14.63 4.37
CA GLY A 163 3.00 -14.04 3.07
C GLY A 163 3.13 -15.07 1.93
N TYR A 164 2.87 -14.62 0.69
CA TYR A 164 2.86 -15.41 -0.57
C TYR A 164 4.16 -16.19 -0.87
N PHE A 165 5.27 -15.85 -0.19
CA PHE A 165 6.60 -16.43 -0.36
C PHE A 165 7.11 -17.18 0.89
N SER A 166 6.30 -17.32 1.94
CA SER A 166 6.68 -18.13 3.09
C SER A 166 6.35 -19.58 2.82
N GLU A 167 7.33 -20.36 2.35
CA GLU A 167 7.30 -21.80 2.57
C GLU A 167 7.35 -22.03 4.09
N LYS A 168 6.21 -22.45 4.65
CA LYS A 168 6.08 -22.82 6.07
C LYS A 168 7.08 -23.93 6.38
N ASN A 169 8.05 -23.66 7.24
CA ASN A 169 8.74 -24.71 7.98
C ASN A 169 8.18 -24.84 9.39
N ALA A 170 7.60 -26.03 9.61
CA ALA A 170 7.48 -26.79 10.84
C ALA A 170 6.48 -26.36 11.93
N SER A 171 5.60 -27.32 12.24
CA SER A 171 4.83 -27.53 13.47
C SER A 171 3.41 -26.99 13.62
N GLU A 172 2.65 -26.89 12.53
CA GLU A 172 1.20 -27.05 12.60
C GLU A 172 0.81 -28.20 11.68
N PRO A 173 -0.13 -29.10 12.06
CA PRO A 173 -0.66 -30.05 11.11
C PRO A 173 -1.21 -29.23 9.94
N GLU A 174 -0.76 -29.51 8.72
CA GLU A 174 -1.21 -28.82 7.51
C GLU A 174 -2.72 -28.59 7.60
N GLU A 175 -3.14 -27.36 7.90
CA GLU A 175 -4.55 -27.00 7.88
C GLU A 175 -4.98 -27.12 6.43
N LYS A 176 -5.50 -28.29 6.07
CA LYS A 176 -5.88 -28.61 4.70
C LYS A 176 -7.05 -27.72 4.33
N TRP A 177 -6.83 -26.90 3.32
CA TRP A 177 -7.89 -26.09 2.74
C TRP A 177 -8.77 -26.95 1.84
N VAL A 178 -10.06 -26.71 1.91
CA VAL A 178 -11.08 -27.40 1.11
C VAL A 178 -12.02 -26.39 0.47
N TYR A 179 -12.77 -26.82 -0.52
CA TYR A 179 -13.65 -26.00 -1.33
C TYR A 179 -15.11 -26.41 -1.11
N VAL A 180 -15.96 -25.43 -0.88
CA VAL A 180 -17.38 -25.61 -0.57
C VAL A 180 -18.19 -24.77 -1.55
N GLY A 181 -19.23 -25.37 -2.12
CA GLY A 181 -20.18 -24.70 -2.99
C GLY A 181 -21.26 -23.94 -2.24
N ARG A 182 -21.98 -23.07 -2.94
CA ARG A 182 -23.15 -22.35 -2.38
C ARG A 182 -24.13 -23.25 -1.63
N ASP A 183 -24.47 -24.42 -2.20
CA ASP A 183 -25.43 -25.39 -1.62
C ASP A 183 -24.81 -26.80 -1.51
N SER A 184 -23.51 -26.91 -1.21
CA SER A 184 -22.85 -28.23 -1.15
C SER A 184 -23.02 -28.89 0.22
N THR A 185 -23.53 -30.12 0.24
CA THR A 185 -23.56 -30.99 1.44
C THR A 185 -22.22 -31.71 1.71
N ARG A 186 -21.27 -31.56 0.79
CA ARG A 186 -19.96 -32.19 0.80
C ARG A 186 -18.88 -31.18 0.48
N TYR A 187 -17.71 -31.33 1.08
CA TYR A 187 -16.55 -30.52 0.73
C TYR A 187 -15.72 -31.19 -0.37
N HIS A 188 -14.98 -30.37 -1.12
CA HIS A 188 -14.16 -30.78 -2.25
C HIS A 188 -12.68 -30.48 -1.99
N LEU A 189 -11.79 -31.33 -2.46
CA LEU A 189 -10.34 -31.13 -2.30
C LEU A 189 -9.74 -30.23 -3.39
N SER A 190 -10.38 -30.17 -4.56
CA SER A 190 -9.94 -29.39 -5.71
C SER A 190 -11.01 -28.37 -6.10
N PRO A 191 -10.62 -27.11 -6.43
CA PRO A 191 -11.54 -26.11 -6.96
C PRO A 191 -12.03 -26.46 -8.38
N SER A 192 -11.36 -27.40 -9.07
CA SER A 192 -11.72 -27.89 -10.40
C SER A 192 -12.54 -29.19 -10.37
N CYS A 193 -13.07 -29.58 -9.21
CA CYS A 193 -13.94 -30.74 -9.13
C CYS A 193 -15.24 -30.48 -9.91
N HIS A 194 -15.61 -31.40 -10.81
CA HIS A 194 -16.80 -31.29 -11.68
C HIS A 194 -18.12 -30.97 -10.95
N TYR A 195 -18.25 -31.30 -9.67
CA TYR A 195 -19.43 -30.99 -8.86
C TYR A 195 -19.52 -29.53 -8.40
N ILE A 196 -18.41 -28.78 -8.45
CA ILE A 196 -18.34 -27.37 -8.02
C ILE A 196 -17.80 -26.43 -9.09
N SER A 197 -16.97 -26.94 -10.02
CA SER A 197 -16.44 -26.17 -11.13
C SER A 197 -17.34 -26.34 -12.35
N ASN A 198 -18.16 -25.33 -12.61
CA ASN A 198 -18.88 -25.24 -13.86
C ASN A 198 -17.92 -24.68 -14.92
N GLN A 199 -17.64 -25.44 -15.98
CA GLN A 199 -16.92 -24.92 -17.15
C GLN A 199 -17.87 -24.01 -17.91
N ILE A 200 -17.70 -22.70 -17.76
CA ILE A 200 -18.48 -21.71 -18.49
C ILE A 200 -17.79 -21.46 -19.83
N THR A 201 -18.50 -21.70 -20.93
CA THR A 201 -18.00 -21.49 -22.28
C THR A 201 -18.76 -20.34 -22.94
N ALA A 202 -18.04 -19.44 -23.60
CA ALA A 202 -18.64 -18.43 -24.47
C ALA A 202 -18.95 -19.03 -25.84
N ALA A 203 -20.17 -18.83 -26.31
CA ALA A 203 -20.65 -19.31 -27.60
C ALA A 203 -21.37 -18.19 -28.34
N ALA A 204 -21.33 -18.22 -29.68
CA ALA A 204 -22.12 -17.29 -30.47
C ALA A 204 -23.61 -17.58 -30.28
N TYR A 205 -24.41 -16.54 -30.06
CA TYR A 205 -25.86 -16.69 -29.88
C TYR A 205 -26.52 -17.44 -31.04
N ALA A 206 -26.07 -17.17 -32.27
CA ALA A 206 -26.55 -17.84 -33.48
C ALA A 206 -26.36 -19.37 -33.44
N ASP A 207 -25.23 -19.87 -32.95
CA ASP A 207 -24.92 -21.30 -32.90
C ASP A 207 -25.75 -22.03 -31.83
N VAL A 208 -26.08 -21.33 -30.74
CA VAL A 208 -26.92 -21.83 -29.65
C VAL A 208 -28.39 -21.91 -30.07
N ILE A 209 -28.89 -20.89 -30.78
CA ILE A 209 -30.30 -20.83 -31.22
C ILE A 209 -30.57 -21.68 -32.46
N SER A 210 -29.68 -21.65 -33.46
CA SER A 210 -29.75 -22.55 -34.63
C SER A 210 -29.65 -24.02 -34.20
N GLY A 211 -28.98 -24.24 -33.07
CA GLY A 211 -28.90 -25.52 -32.42
C GLY A 211 -27.80 -26.42 -32.96
N VAL A 212 -26.79 -25.82 -33.56
CA VAL A 212 -25.49 -26.44 -33.80
C VAL A 212 -24.85 -26.83 -32.47
N LEU A 213 -25.00 -25.99 -31.44
CA LEU A 213 -24.55 -26.29 -30.08
C LEU A 213 -25.68 -26.92 -29.25
N ARG A 214 -25.32 -28.01 -28.54
CA ARG A 214 -26.19 -28.77 -27.65
C ARG A 214 -25.49 -28.97 -26.30
N ASN A 215 -26.29 -29.22 -25.26
CA ASN A 215 -25.71 -29.64 -23.98
C ASN A 215 -25.24 -31.10 -24.04
N SER A 216 -24.56 -31.55 -22.99
CA SER A 216 -24.03 -32.91 -22.88
C SER A 216 -25.11 -33.99 -22.98
N GLY A 217 -26.36 -33.65 -22.69
CA GLY A 217 -27.53 -34.51 -22.87
C GLY A 217 -28.22 -34.39 -24.25
N GLY A 218 -27.63 -33.69 -25.22
CA GLY A 218 -28.18 -33.53 -26.57
C GLY A 218 -29.37 -32.57 -26.68
N CYS A 219 -29.73 -31.86 -25.61
CA CYS A 219 -30.84 -30.91 -25.57
C CYS A 219 -30.44 -29.51 -26.05
N ARG A 220 -31.44 -28.72 -26.49
CA ARG A 220 -31.24 -27.30 -26.84
C ARG A 220 -31.16 -26.44 -25.58
N TYR A 221 -30.29 -25.44 -25.59
CA TYR A 221 -30.23 -24.44 -24.51
C TYR A 221 -31.42 -23.48 -24.57
N LYS A 222 -32.02 -23.21 -23.41
CA LYS A 222 -33.13 -22.26 -23.21
C LYS A 222 -32.60 -20.92 -22.71
N ALA A 223 -33.37 -19.85 -22.93
CA ALA A 223 -32.99 -18.52 -22.47
C ALA A 223 -33.05 -18.41 -20.94
N CYS A 224 -32.02 -17.86 -20.30
CA CYS A 224 -32.08 -17.53 -18.89
C CYS A 224 -33.22 -16.53 -18.60
N ARG A 225 -34.00 -16.79 -17.54
CA ARG A 225 -35.11 -15.92 -17.12
C ARG A 225 -34.67 -14.48 -16.81
N TYR A 226 -33.45 -14.31 -16.30
CA TYR A 226 -32.94 -13.02 -15.83
C TYR A 226 -32.14 -12.25 -16.89
N CYS A 227 -31.26 -12.93 -17.62
CA CYS A 227 -30.36 -12.28 -18.59
C CYS A 227 -30.52 -12.78 -20.04
N GLY A 228 -31.46 -13.68 -20.32
CA GLY A 228 -31.65 -14.20 -21.68
C GLY A 228 -32.22 -13.18 -22.66
N LYS A 229 -32.94 -12.17 -22.16
CA LYS A 229 -33.56 -11.10 -22.98
C LYS A 229 -32.60 -9.98 -23.37
N THR A 230 -31.41 -9.92 -22.77
CA THR A 230 -30.43 -8.84 -23.01
C THR A 230 -29.44 -9.17 -24.13
N VAL A 231 -29.67 -10.25 -24.88
CA VAL A 231 -28.74 -10.76 -25.88
C VAL A 231 -29.14 -10.26 -27.28
N SER A 232 -28.24 -9.54 -27.93
CA SER A 232 -28.41 -9.10 -29.32
C SER A 232 -28.14 -10.24 -30.30
N ALA A 233 -28.75 -10.19 -31.50
CA ALA A 233 -28.67 -11.28 -32.49
C ALA A 233 -27.23 -11.65 -32.95
N GLY A 234 -26.26 -10.74 -32.83
CA GLY A 234 -24.84 -10.97 -33.08
C GLY A 234 -23.96 -11.07 -31.82
N GLY A 235 -24.57 -11.25 -30.65
CA GLY A 235 -23.87 -11.28 -29.36
C GLY A 235 -23.32 -12.65 -28.97
N LEU A 236 -22.45 -12.65 -27.97
CA LEU A 236 -21.99 -13.85 -27.28
C LEU A 236 -22.93 -14.20 -26.13
N VAL A 237 -23.10 -15.49 -25.89
CA VAL A 237 -23.78 -16.04 -24.71
C VAL A 237 -22.88 -17.00 -23.96
N TYR A 238 -23.15 -17.17 -22.68
CA TYR A 238 -22.42 -18.03 -21.79
C TYR A 238 -23.26 -19.26 -21.49
N ILE A 239 -22.68 -20.43 -21.77
CA ILE A 239 -23.34 -21.73 -21.59
C ILE A 239 -22.51 -22.61 -20.67
N LEU A 240 -23.20 -23.49 -19.95
CA LEU A 240 -22.58 -24.62 -19.26
C LEU A 240 -22.81 -25.86 -20.12
N PRO A 241 -21.78 -26.64 -20.48
CA PRO A 241 -21.96 -27.88 -21.22
C PRO A 241 -22.92 -28.87 -20.55
N SER A 242 -22.95 -28.91 -19.21
CA SER A 242 -23.88 -29.72 -18.41
C SER A 242 -25.23 -29.02 -18.12
N GLY A 243 -25.38 -27.75 -18.48
CA GLY A 243 -26.57 -26.95 -18.21
C GLY A 243 -27.64 -27.04 -19.29
N GLU A 244 -28.84 -26.53 -19.00
CA GLU A 244 -29.93 -26.42 -19.98
C GLU A 244 -30.19 -24.99 -20.44
N VAL A 245 -29.46 -24.02 -19.88
CA VAL A 245 -29.78 -22.60 -20.02
C VAL A 245 -28.56 -21.83 -20.52
N TYR A 246 -28.78 -20.87 -21.42
CA TYR A 246 -27.77 -19.91 -21.84
C TYR A 246 -27.98 -18.55 -21.15
N HIS A 247 -26.89 -17.83 -20.91
CA HIS A 247 -26.86 -16.57 -20.18
C HIS A 247 -26.27 -15.45 -21.05
N GLY A 248 -26.87 -14.26 -21.02
CA GLY A 248 -26.36 -13.10 -21.76
C GLY A 248 -25.23 -12.34 -21.07
N LYS A 249 -24.95 -12.65 -19.80
CA LYS A 249 -23.92 -11.99 -18.98
C LYS A 249 -23.11 -13.03 -18.19
N GLN A 250 -21.81 -12.83 -18.03
CA GLN A 250 -20.93 -13.74 -17.26
C GLN A 250 -21.23 -13.70 -15.76
N ASP A 251 -21.63 -12.54 -15.26
CA ASP A 251 -21.92 -12.24 -13.87
C ASP A 251 -23.40 -12.46 -13.49
N CYS A 252 -24.17 -13.16 -14.34
CA CYS A 252 -25.57 -13.45 -14.04
C CYS A 252 -25.67 -14.22 -12.72
N SER A 253 -26.53 -13.79 -11.80
CA SER A 253 -26.67 -14.43 -10.47
C SER A 253 -27.06 -15.91 -10.52
N SER A 254 -27.77 -16.34 -11.58
CA SER A 254 -28.09 -17.74 -11.84
C SER A 254 -26.98 -18.51 -12.56
N LEU A 255 -25.93 -17.83 -13.04
CA LEU A 255 -24.70 -18.41 -13.60
C LEU A 255 -23.57 -18.42 -12.57
N ALA A 256 -23.52 -17.41 -11.71
CA ALA A 256 -22.50 -17.19 -10.71
C ALA A 256 -22.55 -18.31 -9.66
N TYR A 257 -21.55 -19.19 -9.73
CA TYR A 257 -21.28 -20.16 -8.68
C TYR A 257 -20.34 -19.53 -7.65
N TYR A 258 -20.69 -19.65 -6.38
CA TYR A 258 -19.83 -19.24 -5.28
C TYR A 258 -19.06 -20.47 -4.78
N VAL A 259 -17.77 -20.55 -5.09
CA VAL A 259 -16.85 -21.49 -4.45
C VAL A 259 -16.18 -20.77 -3.28
N GLN A 260 -16.40 -21.22 -2.06
CA GLN A 260 -15.69 -20.72 -0.89
C GLN A 260 -14.51 -21.64 -0.58
N LYS A 261 -13.33 -21.05 -0.36
CA LYS A 261 -12.18 -21.77 0.19
C LYS A 261 -12.25 -21.67 1.72
N VAL A 262 -12.37 -22.81 2.39
CA VAL A 262 -12.62 -22.91 3.84
C VAL A 262 -11.60 -23.86 4.47
N ARG A 263 -11.27 -23.68 5.75
CA ARG A 263 -10.44 -24.65 6.48
C ARG A 263 -11.23 -25.95 6.64
N ARG A 264 -10.56 -27.10 6.51
CA ARG A 264 -11.21 -28.41 6.70
C ARG A 264 -11.84 -28.54 8.09
N SER A 265 -11.20 -27.97 9.12
CA SER A 265 -11.70 -27.91 10.50
C SER A 265 -13.12 -27.35 10.60
N ASP A 266 -13.44 -26.35 9.78
CA ASP A 266 -14.70 -25.62 9.86
C ASP A 266 -15.85 -26.41 9.19
N VAL A 267 -15.52 -27.46 8.43
CA VAL A 267 -16.46 -28.26 7.63
C VAL A 267 -16.27 -29.76 7.82
N GLU A 268 -15.70 -30.19 8.95
CA GLU A 268 -15.52 -31.62 9.28
C GLU A 268 -16.85 -32.39 9.35
N TYR A 269 -17.95 -31.69 9.65
CA TYR A 269 -19.29 -32.25 9.64
C TYR A 269 -19.82 -32.56 8.22
N MET A 270 -19.21 -31.97 7.18
CA MET A 270 -19.52 -32.29 5.80
C MET A 270 -18.70 -33.51 5.37
N GLY A 271 -19.31 -34.47 4.67
CA GLY A 271 -18.56 -35.59 4.09
C GLY A 271 -17.70 -35.13 2.91
N VAL A 272 -16.59 -35.83 2.63
CA VAL A 272 -15.84 -35.59 1.39
C VAL A 272 -16.70 -35.94 0.17
N CYS A 273 -16.55 -35.17 -0.91
CA CYS A 273 -17.11 -35.50 -2.21
C CYS A 273 -16.63 -36.88 -2.67
N SER A 274 -17.52 -37.72 -3.19
CA SER A 274 -17.20 -39.08 -3.66
C SER A 274 -16.08 -39.09 -4.71
N TYR A 275 -16.10 -38.14 -5.65
CA TYR A 275 -15.07 -38.01 -6.69
C TYR A 275 -13.74 -37.47 -6.15
N CYS A 276 -13.79 -36.57 -5.15
CA CYS A 276 -12.56 -36.07 -4.52
C CYS A 276 -11.95 -37.08 -3.54
N GLY A 277 -12.76 -37.94 -2.93
CA GLY A 277 -12.32 -38.93 -1.94
C GLY A 277 -11.84 -40.24 -2.54
N SER A 278 -12.11 -40.49 -3.83
CA SER A 278 -11.66 -41.69 -4.56
C SER A 278 -10.34 -41.48 -5.31
N GLY A 279 -9.71 -40.32 -5.19
CA GLY A 279 -8.47 -39.93 -5.86
C GLY A 279 -7.29 -39.83 -4.92
#